data_AF-A0A1Y3WUG8-F1
#
_entry.id   AF-A0A1Y3WUG8-F1
#
_cell.length_a   1.000
_cell.length_b   1.000
_cell.length_c   1.000
_cell.angle_alpha   90.00
_cell.angle_beta   90.00
_cell.angle_gamma   90.00
#
_symmetry.space_group_name_H-M   'P 1'
#
loop_
_entity.id
_entity.type
_entity.pdbx_description
1 polymer ?
#
loop_
_entity_poly.entity_id
_entity_poly.type
_entity_poly.pdbx_seq_one_letter_code
_entity_poly.pdbx_strand_id
1 'polypeptide(L)'
;MFHINFAIPHSNESGSSFKRCFWVGYSFSDERRFEGKHAELRVWNRVLTEEEINTENHFYRVDPESEGLVAYWKLNDGAGTVGKDYSSYAHDLTFEFEPEWVSVNLPE
;
A
#
# COMPACT_ATOMS: atom_id res chain seq x y z
N MET A 1 -12.67 -2.23 23.13
CA MET A 1 -12.24 -2.87 21.88
C MET A 1 -11.43 -1.82 21.12
N PHE A 2 -10.14 -2.03 20.92
CA PHE A 2 -9.31 -1.06 20.18
C PHE A 2 -9.55 -1.28 18.69
N HIS A 3 -9.97 -0.24 17.98
CA HIS A 3 -10.07 -0.24 16.52
C HIS A 3 -8.82 0.45 15.97
N ILE A 4 -8.07 -0.26 15.13
CA ILE A 4 -6.96 0.34 14.38
C ILE A 4 -7.58 0.99 13.15
N ASN A 5 -7.48 2.32 13.04
CA ASN A 5 -7.84 3.02 11.81
C ASN A 5 -6.58 3.21 10.97
N PHE A 6 -6.44 2.42 9.90
CA PHE A 6 -5.31 2.53 8.98
C PHE A 6 -5.51 3.62 7.91
N ALA A 7 -6.75 4.09 7.73
CA ALA A 7 -7.14 5.07 6.72
C ALA A 7 -7.04 6.52 7.22
N ILE A 8 -6.16 6.79 8.19
CA ILE A 8 -5.87 8.15 8.61
C ILE A 8 -5.15 8.86 7.45
N PRO A 9 -5.66 10.00 6.95
CA PRO A 9 -5.00 10.74 5.89
C PRO A 9 -3.54 11.03 6.23
N HIS A 10 -2.69 11.05 5.21
CA HIS A 10 -1.27 11.34 5.38
C HIS A 10 -1.06 12.66 6.13
N SER A 11 -0.10 12.64 7.06
CA SER A 11 0.39 13.83 7.73
C SER A 11 1.89 13.66 7.93
N ASN A 12 2.61 14.78 8.05
CA ASN A 12 4.04 14.77 8.39
C ASN A 12 4.30 14.46 9.88
N GLU A 13 3.29 13.98 10.62
CA GLU A 13 3.36 13.62 12.04
C GLU A 13 4.00 14.71 12.93
N SER A 14 3.81 15.98 12.57
CA SER A 14 4.35 17.12 13.32
C SER A 14 3.35 17.69 14.33
N GLY A 15 3.86 18.23 15.44
CA GLY A 15 3.05 18.87 16.50
C GLY A 15 2.63 17.94 17.64
N SER A 16 1.81 18.46 18.56
CA SER A 16 1.45 17.78 19.82
C SER A 16 0.17 16.94 19.77
N SER A 17 -0.52 16.86 18.62
CA SER A 17 -1.84 16.21 18.50
C SER A 17 -2.05 15.38 17.22
N PHE A 18 -0.98 15.04 16.49
CA PHE A 18 -1.13 14.23 15.30
C PHE A 18 -1.59 12.81 15.64
N LYS A 19 -2.44 12.25 14.78
CA LYS A 19 -2.72 10.82 14.75
C LYS A 19 -1.71 10.19 13.79
N ARG A 20 -1.08 9.10 14.20
CA ARG A 20 -0.16 8.37 13.31
C ARG A 20 -0.92 7.89 12.09
N CYS A 21 -0.41 8.22 10.90
CA CYS A 21 -0.91 7.67 9.66
C CYS A 21 -0.23 6.33 9.35
N PHE A 22 -0.79 5.59 8.40
CA PHE A 22 -0.16 4.38 7.92
C PHE A 22 0.97 4.74 6.95
N TRP A 23 2.18 4.24 7.21
CA TRP A 23 3.34 4.45 6.37
C TRP A 23 3.71 3.18 5.61
N VAL A 24 4.07 3.35 4.34
CA VAL A 24 4.67 2.31 3.50
C VAL A 24 6.14 2.68 3.28
N GLY A 25 7.05 1.73 3.48
CA GLY A 25 8.48 1.93 3.20
C GLY A 25 9.21 2.89 4.14
N TYR A 26 8.56 3.39 5.19
CA TYR A 26 9.14 4.31 6.18
C TYR A 26 8.70 3.95 7.59
N SER A 27 9.58 4.16 8.57
CA SER A 27 9.25 4.00 9.98
C SER A 27 10.02 5.00 10.85
N PHE A 28 9.38 6.12 11.18
CA PHE A 28 9.82 7.14 12.16
C PHE A 28 11.05 7.98 11.79
N SER A 29 12.03 7.45 11.06
CA SER A 29 13.21 8.20 10.62
C SER A 29 13.76 7.69 9.29
N ASP A 30 14.53 8.53 8.61
CA ASP A 30 15.09 8.25 7.28
C ASP A 30 16.04 7.05 7.28
N GLU A 31 16.70 6.76 8.40
CA GLU A 31 17.58 5.60 8.55
C GLU A 31 16.81 4.27 8.61
N ARG A 32 15.48 4.33 8.74
CA ARG A 32 14.58 3.18 8.83
C ARG A 32 13.66 3.07 7.62
N ARG A 33 14.01 3.74 6.53
CA ARG A 33 13.34 3.58 5.25
C ARG A 33 13.70 2.26 4.59
N PHE A 34 12.77 1.73 3.80
CA PHE A 34 13.05 0.63 2.91
C PHE A 34 13.82 1.14 1.69
N GLU A 35 14.99 0.56 1.43
CA GLU A 35 15.79 0.87 0.24
C GLU A 35 15.50 -0.15 -0.86
N GLY A 36 14.49 0.13 -1.68
CA GLY A 36 14.10 -0.75 -2.77
C GLY A 36 12.86 -0.26 -3.51
N LYS A 37 12.29 -1.15 -4.31
CA LYS A 37 11.08 -0.90 -5.11
C LYS A 37 9.91 -1.67 -4.50
N HIS A 38 8.75 -1.04 -4.50
CA HIS A 38 7.49 -1.68 -4.12
C HIS A 38 6.62 -1.86 -5.36
N ALA A 39 5.86 -2.95 -5.38
CA ALA A 39 4.80 -3.21 -6.35
C ALA A 39 3.76 -4.10 -5.66
N GLU A 40 2.52 -4.05 -6.15
CA GLU A 40 1.47 -5.02 -5.75
C GLU A 40 1.24 -5.10 -4.22
N LEU A 41 1.32 -3.96 -3.51
CA LEU A 41 1.11 -3.91 -2.07
C LEU A 41 -0.37 -4.08 -1.73
N ARG A 42 -0.65 -4.94 -0.73
CA ARG A 42 -2.03 -5.29 -0.36
C ARG A 42 -2.16 -5.37 1.15
N VAL A 43 -3.33 -5.00 1.66
CA VAL A 43 -3.73 -5.20 3.06
C VAL A 43 -5.03 -6.00 3.07
N TRP A 44 -5.07 -7.04 3.90
CA TRP A 44 -6.24 -7.91 4.07
C TRP A 44 -6.71 -7.86 5.51
N ASN A 45 -8.03 -7.81 5.73
CA ASN A 45 -8.64 -7.88 7.06
C ASN A 45 -8.96 -9.33 7.49
N ARG A 46 -8.48 -10.30 6.71
CA ARG A 46 -8.60 -11.73 6.98
C ARG A 46 -7.25 -12.41 6.80
N VAL A 47 -7.12 -13.59 7.38
CA VAL A 47 -5.97 -14.47 7.14
C VAL A 47 -6.14 -15.10 5.77
N LEU A 48 -5.13 -14.97 4.92
CA LEU A 48 -5.05 -15.71 3.67
C LEU A 48 -4.51 -17.12 3.93
N THR A 49 -5.06 -18.12 3.27
CA THR A 49 -4.55 -19.49 3.31
C THR A 49 -3.29 -19.61 2.45
N GLU A 50 -2.48 -20.64 2.70
CA GLU A 50 -1.34 -20.97 1.85
C GLU A 50 -1.77 -21.22 0.39
N GLU A 51 -2.92 -21.87 0.18
CA GLU A 51 -3.48 -22.13 -1.16
C GLU A 51 -3.86 -20.83 -1.88
N GLU A 52 -4.50 -19.88 -1.19
CA GLU A 52 -4.83 -18.56 -1.74
C GLU A 52 -3.57 -17.79 -2.14
N ILE A 53 -2.55 -17.78 -1.27
CA ILE A 53 -1.28 -17.08 -1.52
C ILE A 53 -0.56 -17.68 -2.74
N ASN A 54 -0.60 -19.00 -2.88
CA ASN A 54 0.10 -19.74 -3.94
C ASN A 54 -0.74 -19.94 -5.20
N THR A 55 -1.97 -19.43 -5.26
CA THR A 55 -2.81 -19.51 -6.45
C THR A 55 -2.13 -18.83 -7.63
N GLU A 56 -2.35 -19.36 -8.83
CA GLU A 56 -1.80 -18.81 -10.06
C GLU A 56 -2.08 -17.30 -10.17
N ASN A 57 -1.05 -16.53 -10.55
CA ASN A 57 -1.09 -15.08 -10.67
C ASN A 57 -1.30 -14.28 -9.37
N HIS A 58 -1.52 -14.90 -8.21
CA HIS A 58 -1.69 -14.15 -6.96
C HIS A 58 -0.47 -13.26 -6.66
N PHE A 59 0.74 -13.69 -7.05
CA PHE A 59 1.96 -12.88 -6.96
C PHE A 59 1.95 -11.62 -7.84
N TYR A 60 1.19 -11.64 -8.95
CA TYR A 60 1.15 -10.56 -9.94
C TYR A 60 -0.06 -9.65 -9.80
N ARG A 61 -1.21 -10.19 -9.38
CA ARG A 61 -2.47 -9.45 -9.22
C ARG A 61 -3.51 -10.23 -8.44
N VAL A 62 -4.48 -9.52 -7.90
CA VAL A 62 -5.73 -10.09 -7.36
C VAL A 62 -6.91 -9.33 -7.93
N ASP A 63 -8.12 -9.88 -7.80
CA ASP A 63 -9.34 -9.13 -8.06
C ASP A 63 -9.46 -8.00 -7.01
N PRO A 64 -9.58 -6.72 -7.40
CA PRO A 64 -9.75 -5.64 -6.44
C PRO A 64 -11.01 -5.73 -5.58
N GLU A 65 -11.99 -6.54 -5.96
CA GLU A 65 -13.21 -6.83 -5.20
C GLU A 65 -13.07 -8.10 -4.32
N SER A 66 -11.86 -8.65 -4.18
CA SER A 66 -11.61 -9.86 -3.38
C SER A 66 -12.06 -9.70 -1.94
N GLU A 67 -12.71 -10.74 -1.38
CA GLU A 67 -13.22 -10.70 -0.01
C GLU A 67 -12.12 -10.37 1.00
N GLY A 68 -12.35 -9.32 1.78
CA GLY A 68 -11.45 -8.88 2.84
C GLY A 68 -10.23 -8.09 2.38
N LEU A 69 -10.09 -7.77 1.09
CA LEU A 69 -9.10 -6.83 0.60
C LEU A 69 -9.49 -5.42 1.01
N VAL A 70 -8.65 -4.75 1.80
CA VAL A 70 -8.95 -3.39 2.31
C VAL A 70 -8.11 -2.30 1.67
N ALA A 71 -6.99 -2.64 1.04
CA ALA A 71 -6.20 -1.74 0.21
C ALA A 71 -5.37 -2.54 -0.79
N TYR A 72 -5.20 -2.00 -2.00
CA TYR A 72 -4.43 -2.59 -3.07
C TYR A 72 -3.74 -1.52 -3.91
N TRP A 73 -2.46 -1.26 -3.62
CA TRP A 73 -1.62 -0.32 -4.35
C TRP A 73 -0.74 -1.06 -5.35
N LYS A 74 -1.09 -0.98 -6.63
CA LYS A 74 -0.30 -1.58 -7.71
C LYS A 74 1.05 -0.87 -7.90
N LEU A 75 1.07 0.44 -7.64
CA LEU A 75 2.23 1.32 -7.79
C LEU A 75 2.80 1.31 -9.22
N ASN A 76 1.91 1.41 -10.20
CA ASN A 76 2.22 1.47 -11.63
C ASN A 76 1.60 2.71 -12.32
N ASP A 77 1.25 3.74 -11.55
CA ASP A 77 0.59 4.96 -12.03
C ASP A 77 1.51 5.82 -12.93
N GLY A 78 2.83 5.71 -12.74
CA GLY A 78 3.84 6.18 -13.68
C GLY A 78 4.23 7.66 -13.58
N ALA A 79 3.54 8.46 -12.76
CA ALA A 79 3.87 9.85 -12.47
C ALA A 79 3.16 10.35 -11.20
N GLY A 80 3.66 11.46 -10.65
CA GLY A 80 3.03 12.19 -9.56
C GLY A 80 3.23 11.57 -8.18
N THR A 81 2.47 12.07 -7.22
CA THR A 81 2.63 11.79 -5.78
C THR A 81 1.46 11.02 -5.18
N VAL A 82 0.63 10.40 -6.02
CA VAL A 82 -0.50 9.57 -5.59
C VAL A 82 -0.24 8.12 -5.97
N GLY A 83 -0.23 7.23 -4.97
CA GLY A 83 -0.26 5.79 -5.19
C GLY A 83 -1.70 5.31 -5.09
N LYS A 84 -2.34 5.03 -6.22
CA LYS A 84 -3.77 4.71 -6.25
C LYS A 84 -4.09 3.41 -5.54
N ASP A 85 -5.09 3.42 -4.67
CA ASP A 85 -5.74 2.21 -4.16
C ASP A 85 -6.76 1.71 -5.19
N TYR A 86 -6.55 0.49 -5.66
CA TYR A 86 -7.43 -0.17 -6.61
C TYR A 86 -8.60 -0.90 -5.94
N SER A 87 -8.58 -1.06 -4.61
CA SER A 87 -9.70 -1.65 -3.87
C SER A 87 -10.94 -0.74 -3.88
N SER A 88 -12.06 -1.26 -3.42
CA SER A 88 -13.31 -0.50 -3.27
C SER A 88 -13.26 0.63 -2.25
N TYR A 89 -12.19 0.76 -1.45
CA TYR A 89 -12.12 1.66 -0.30
C TYR A 89 -11.37 2.98 -0.56
N ALA A 90 -10.67 3.11 -1.70
CA ALA A 90 -9.99 4.34 -2.12
C ALA A 90 -9.03 4.92 -1.07
N HIS A 91 -8.27 4.06 -0.39
CA HIS A 91 -7.24 4.45 0.57
C HIS A 91 -5.92 4.81 -0.14
N ASP A 92 -5.96 5.80 -1.03
CA ASP A 92 -4.79 6.24 -1.80
C ASP A 92 -3.61 6.61 -0.91
N LEU A 93 -2.40 6.21 -1.31
CA LEU A 93 -1.16 6.67 -0.69
C LEU A 93 -0.83 8.08 -1.18
N THR A 94 -0.21 8.87 -0.30
CA THR A 94 0.43 10.13 -0.66
C THR A 94 1.93 9.96 -0.49
N PHE A 95 2.69 10.26 -1.53
CA PHE A 95 4.15 10.37 -1.46
C PHE A 95 4.55 11.80 -1.10
N GLU A 96 5.44 11.97 -0.12
CA GLU A 96 5.97 13.31 0.23
C GLU A 96 6.76 13.94 -0.91
N PHE A 97 7.43 13.09 -1.71
CA PHE A 97 8.16 13.45 -2.91
C PHE A 97 7.82 12.46 -4.02
N GLU A 98 7.83 12.93 -5.27
CA GLU A 98 7.57 12.05 -6.42
C GLU A 98 8.60 10.91 -6.44
N PRO A 99 8.17 9.63 -6.40
CA PRO A 99 9.08 8.51 -6.42
C PRO A 99 9.67 8.29 -7.82
N GLU A 100 10.76 7.53 -7.90
CA GLU A 100 11.23 7.01 -9.18
C GLU A 100 10.25 5.94 -9.69
N TRP A 101 9.47 6.29 -10.71
CA TRP A 101 8.57 5.35 -11.37
C TRP A 101 9.35 4.44 -12.31
N VAL A 102 9.34 3.13 -12.03
CA VAL A 102 10.01 2.12 -12.83
C VAL A 102 8.98 1.27 -13.53
N SER A 103 8.90 1.40 -14.85
CA SER A 103 8.03 0.55 -15.66
C SER A 103 8.52 -0.89 -15.62
N VAL A 104 7.64 -1.81 -15.24
CA VAL A 104 7.87 -3.25 -15.26
C VAL A 104 6.71 -3.93 -15.99
N ASN A 105 7.00 -5.02 -16.69
CA ASN A 105 5.97 -5.86 -17.32
C ASN A 105 5.83 -7.14 -16.52
N LEU A 106 4.58 -7.56 -16.31
CA LEU A 106 4.30 -8.89 -15.78
C LEU A 106 4.53 -9.92 -16.90
N PRO A 107 4.98 -11.14 -16.58
CA PRO A 107 5.05 -12.21 -17.57
C PRO A 107 3.66 -12.47 -18.18
N GLU A 108 3.63 -12.75 -19.49
CA GLU A 108 2.41 -13.19 -20.21
C GLU A 108 2.08 -14.66 -19.91
#